data_AF-A0A7C4BAR1-F1
#
_entry.id   AF-A0A7C4BAR1-F1
#
_cell.length_a   1.000
_cell.length_b   1.000
_cell.length_c   1.000
_cell.angle_alpha   90.00
_cell.angle_beta   90.00
_cell.angle_gamma   90.00
#
_symmetry.space_group_name_H-M   'P 1'
#
loop_
_entity.id
_entity.type
_entity.pdbx_description
1 polymer ?
#
loop_
_entity_poly.entity_id
_entity_poly.type
_entity_poly.pdbx_seq_one_letter_code
_entity_poly.pdbx_strand_id
1 'polypeptide(L)'
;MNILTVEGNVVTLAYNPGRESVEVGDNIAILDRWDNRGVLVQVIEISVPELPGILLEIVRREAASKAPVTHEPQQLTDYKQAVESTKLARARIMMEVRRVDSKLVYERWSGYVPSRNADFRRVSPSEVVRALRERRLRVGER
;
A
#
# COMPACT_ATOMS: atom_id res chain seq x y z
N MET A 1 -5.01 -0.43 4.45
CA MET A 1 -3.87 -0.77 3.56
C MET A 1 -2.73 -1.23 4.43
N ASN A 2 -1.93 -2.19 3.97
CA ASN A 2 -0.78 -2.72 4.72
C ASN A 2 0.39 -3.02 3.78
N ILE A 3 1.62 -2.97 4.29
CA ILE A 3 2.82 -3.43 3.58
C ILE A 3 2.89 -4.95 3.66
N LEU A 4 2.86 -5.62 2.51
CA LEU A 4 3.00 -7.08 2.42
C LEU A 4 4.47 -7.49 2.30
N THR A 5 5.17 -6.94 1.32
CA THR A 5 6.61 -7.19 1.08
C THR A 5 7.30 -5.94 0.53
N VAL A 6 8.62 -5.88 0.66
CA VAL A 6 9.47 -4.86 0.05
C VAL A 6 10.67 -5.54 -0.59
N GLU A 7 10.85 -5.30 -1.88
CA GLU A 7 11.90 -5.92 -2.70
C GLU A 7 12.64 -4.83 -3.46
N GLY A 8 13.88 -4.56 -3.06
CA GLY A 8 14.68 -3.46 -3.61
C GLY A 8 13.97 -2.12 -3.44
N ASN A 9 13.49 -1.54 -4.54
CA ASN A 9 12.76 -0.27 -4.55
C ASN A 9 11.27 -0.42 -4.85
N VAL A 10 10.71 -1.62 -4.70
CA VAL A 10 9.29 -1.91 -4.90
C VAL A 10 8.65 -2.33 -3.58
N VAL A 11 7.54 -1.72 -3.24
CA VAL A 11 6.69 -2.04 -2.09
C VAL A 11 5.41 -2.67 -2.62
N THR A 12 5.05 -3.85 -2.09
CA THR A 12 3.76 -4.48 -2.37
C THR A 12 2.80 -4.16 -1.24
N LEU A 13 1.68 -3.53 -1.58
CA LEU A 13 0.64 -3.10 -0.66
C LEU A 13 -0.57 -4.01 -0.80
N ALA A 14 -1.08 -4.53 0.31
CA ALA A 14 -2.36 -5.23 0.35
C ALA A 14 -3.44 -4.25 0.84
N TYR A 15 -4.55 -4.17 0.12
CA TYR A 15 -5.65 -3.26 0.47
C TYR A 15 -7.01 -3.87 0.12
N ASN A 16 -8.06 -3.38 0.79
CA ASN A 16 -9.44 -3.77 0.50
C ASN A 16 -10.09 -2.65 -0.34
N PRO A 17 -10.47 -2.92 -1.62
CA PRO A 17 -11.06 -1.94 -2.52
C PRO A 17 -12.44 -1.43 -2.07
N GLY A 18 -13.13 -2.14 -1.18
CA GLY A 18 -14.37 -1.68 -0.55
C GLY A 18 -14.15 -0.64 0.55
N ARG A 19 -12.92 -0.51 1.08
CA ARG A 19 -12.54 0.51 2.07
C ARG A 19 -11.64 1.59 1.50
N GLU A 20 -10.80 1.24 0.54
CA GLU A 20 -9.74 2.08 0.02
C GLU A 20 -9.74 2.04 -1.51
N SER A 21 -9.85 3.20 -2.16
CA SER A 21 -9.58 3.31 -3.59
C SER A 21 -8.08 3.45 -3.80
N VAL A 22 -7.52 2.69 -4.74
CA VAL A 22 -6.12 2.78 -5.18
C VAL A 22 -6.11 2.59 -6.70
N GLU A 23 -5.41 3.48 -7.39
CA GLU A 23 -5.28 3.47 -8.85
C GLU A 23 -3.81 3.46 -9.28
N VAL A 24 -3.54 2.94 -10.47
CA VAL A 24 -2.20 3.04 -11.07
C VAL A 24 -1.88 4.52 -11.30
N GLY A 25 -0.68 4.96 -10.88
CA GLY A 25 -0.26 6.34 -10.90
C GLY A 25 -0.46 7.08 -9.57
N ASP A 26 -1.23 6.52 -8.63
CA ASP A 26 -1.40 7.10 -7.28
C ASP A 26 -0.07 7.27 -6.56
N ASN A 27 0.08 8.40 -5.89
CA ASN A 27 1.23 8.66 -5.04
C ASN A 27 0.82 8.52 -3.57
N ILE A 28 1.53 7.68 -2.83
CA ILE A 28 1.22 7.36 -1.44
C ILE A 28 2.47 7.59 -0.61
N ALA A 29 2.37 8.45 0.40
CA ALA A 29 3.36 8.54 1.45
C ALA A 29 3.09 7.46 2.50
N ILE A 30 4.07 6.60 2.72
CA ILE A 30 4.07 5.55 3.74
C ILE A 30 4.98 6.04 4.87
N LEU A 31 4.40 6.43 6.00
CA LEU A 31 5.09 7.03 7.13
C LEU A 31 5.13 6.03 8.28
N ASP A 32 6.30 5.68 8.77
CA ASP A 32 6.43 4.92 9.99
C ASP A 32 5.98 5.77 11.19
N ARG A 33 5.16 5.16 12.04
CA ARG A 33 4.52 5.86 13.16
C ARG A 33 5.50 6.22 14.28
N TRP A 34 6.64 5.55 14.37
CA TRP A 34 7.58 5.75 15.47
C TRP A 34 8.61 6.84 15.21
N ASP A 35 9.07 6.99 13.97
CA ASP A 35 10.22 7.84 13.65
C ASP A 35 9.88 9.01 12.70
N ASN A 36 8.59 9.21 12.36
CA ASN A 36 8.11 10.23 11.41
C ASN A 36 8.85 10.20 10.06
N ARG A 37 9.52 9.08 9.74
CA ARG A 37 10.24 8.86 8.50
C ARG A 37 9.43 7.90 7.64
N GLY A 38 9.63 7.97 6.34
CA GLY A 38 8.83 7.20 5.40
C GLY A 38 9.38 7.23 4.00
N VAL A 39 8.58 6.70 3.09
CA VAL A 39 8.84 6.74 1.65
C VAL A 39 7.61 7.26 0.90
N LEU A 40 7.86 8.04 -0.15
CA LEU A 40 6.87 8.31 -1.18
C LEU A 40 6.96 7.19 -2.21
N VAL A 41 5.86 6.50 -2.46
CA VAL A 41 5.74 5.48 -3.50
C VAL A 41 4.73 5.90 -4.57
N GLN A 42 4.94 5.45 -5.80
CA GLN A 42 3.96 5.56 -6.87
C GLN A 42 3.46 4.16 -7.26
N VAL A 43 2.14 3.96 -7.28
CA VAL A 43 1.52 2.70 -7.70
C VAL A 43 1.78 2.50 -9.20
N ILE A 44 2.40 1.38 -9.56
CA ILE A 44 2.76 1.04 -10.95
C ILE A 44 1.91 -0.10 -11.50
N GLU A 45 1.32 -0.92 -10.64
CA GLU A 45 0.57 -2.11 -11.02
C GLU A 45 -0.44 -2.47 -9.93
N ILE A 46 -1.61 -2.96 -10.33
CA ILE A 46 -2.62 -3.53 -9.43
C ILE A 46 -2.95 -4.93 -9.90
N SER A 47 -2.93 -5.89 -8.99
CA SER A 47 -3.25 -7.29 -9.23
C SER A 47 -4.13 -7.87 -8.13
N VAL A 48 -4.67 -9.06 -8.36
CA VAL A 48 -5.40 -9.85 -7.36
C VAL A 48 -4.41 -10.88 -6.80
N PRO A 49 -4.38 -11.13 -5.46
CA PRO A 49 -3.54 -12.19 -4.90
C PRO A 49 -3.85 -13.53 -5.57
N GLU A 50 -2.82 -14.24 -6.02
CA GLU A 50 -2.98 -15.63 -6.43
C GLU A 50 -3.16 -16.50 -5.19
N LEU A 51 -4.38 -16.98 -4.97
CA LEU A 51 -4.64 -17.98 -3.93
C LEU A 51 -4.20 -19.36 -4.44
N PRO A 52 -3.49 -20.16 -3.62
CA PRO A 52 -3.23 -21.55 -3.94
C PRO A 52 -4.53 -22.27 -4.33
N GLY A 53 -4.48 -23.17 -5.33
CA GLY A 53 -5.68 -23.75 -5.95
C GLY A 53 -6.68 -24.35 -4.95
N ILE A 54 -6.20 -25.03 -3.90
CA ILE A 54 -7.03 -25.61 -2.84
C ILE A 54 -7.76 -24.52 -2.05
N LEU A 55 -7.07 -23.42 -1.70
CA LEU A 55 -7.68 -22.29 -0.98
C LEU A 55 -8.75 -21.61 -1.84
N LEU A 56 -8.47 -21.40 -3.12
CA LEU A 56 -9.46 -20.85 -4.05
C LEU A 56 -10.69 -21.74 -4.18
N GLU A 57 -10.50 -23.07 -4.22
CA GLU A 57 -11.58 -24.05 -4.33
C GLU A 57 -12.44 -24.13 -3.06
N ILE A 58 -11.81 -24.11 -1.88
CA ILE A 58 -12.51 -24.02 -0.58
C ILE A 58 -13.33 -22.73 -0.51
N VAL A 59 -12.72 -21.61 -0.88
CA VAL A 59 -13.38 -20.29 -0.92
C VAL A 59 -14.59 -20.30 -1.85
N ARG A 60 -14.44 -20.78 -3.10
CA ARG A 60 -15.54 -20.90 -4.06
C ARG A 60 -16.65 -21.84 -3.59
N ARG A 61 -16.30 -22.99 -3.01
CA ARG A 61 -17.24 -23.99 -2.52
C ARG A 61 -18.12 -23.41 -1.42
N GLU A 62 -17.51 -22.72 -0.46
CA GLU A 62 -18.22 -21.99 0.59
C GLU A 62 -19.10 -20.86 0.03
N ALA A 63 -18.83 -20.34 -1.19
CA ALA A 63 -19.54 -19.16 -1.74
C ALA A 63 -20.80 -19.60 -2.46
N ALA A 64 -20.70 -20.77 -3.09
CA ALA A 64 -21.79 -21.45 -3.76
C ALA A 64 -22.75 -22.13 -2.77
N SER A 65 -22.29 -22.52 -1.57
CA SER A 65 -23.15 -23.14 -0.56
C SER A 65 -23.98 -22.11 0.21
N LYS A 66 -25.19 -21.81 -0.26
CA LYS A 66 -26.21 -21.11 0.53
C LYS A 66 -26.85 -22.06 1.58
N ALA A 67 -26.45 -21.85 2.84
CA ALA A 67 -27.12 -22.12 4.14
C ALA A 67 -27.30 -23.57 4.67
N PRO A 68 -27.42 -23.78 6.00
CA PRO A 68 -26.50 -23.39 7.07
C PRO A 68 -26.23 -24.53 8.10
N VAL A 69 -25.03 -24.65 8.69
CA VAL A 69 -24.87 -25.39 9.97
C VAL A 69 -23.83 -24.72 10.87
N THR A 70 -24.37 -24.14 11.95
CA THR A 70 -23.85 -23.87 13.30
C THR A 70 -22.36 -24.16 13.59
N HIS A 71 -21.48 -23.31 13.11
CA HIS A 71 -20.29 -22.86 13.85
C HIS A 71 -20.13 -21.38 13.55
N GLU A 72 -20.15 -20.51 14.57
CA GLU A 72 -20.17 -19.04 14.50
C GLU A 72 -19.77 -18.44 13.12
N PRO A 73 -20.74 -18.21 12.22
CA PRO A 73 -20.47 -18.06 10.78
C PRO A 73 -19.86 -16.73 10.36
N GLN A 74 -19.81 -15.76 11.28
CA GLN A 74 -19.43 -14.40 10.96
C GLN A 74 -17.94 -14.32 10.58
N GLN A 75 -17.06 -14.96 11.36
CA GLN A 75 -15.61 -14.82 11.20
C GLN A 75 -15.07 -15.45 9.90
N LEU A 76 -15.59 -16.62 9.51
CA LEU A 76 -15.16 -17.33 8.29
C LEU A 76 -15.69 -16.65 7.01
N THR A 77 -16.93 -16.19 7.03
CA THR A 77 -17.52 -15.45 5.91
C THR A 77 -16.79 -14.11 5.70
N ASP A 78 -16.48 -13.41 6.79
CA ASP A 78 -15.74 -12.15 6.77
C ASP A 78 -14.31 -12.35 6.26
N TYR A 79 -13.61 -13.40 6.71
CA TYR A 79 -12.25 -13.72 6.26
C TYR A 79 -12.24 -14.01 4.76
N LYS A 80 -13.22 -14.77 4.29
CA LYS A 80 -13.36 -15.11 2.89
C LYS A 80 -13.67 -13.91 2.01
N GLN A 81 -14.63 -13.07 2.39
CA GLN A 81 -14.87 -11.81 1.69
C GLN A 81 -13.66 -10.90 1.73
N ALA A 82 -12.93 -10.83 2.83
CA ALA A 82 -11.71 -10.04 2.94
C ALA A 82 -10.63 -10.54 1.98
N VAL A 83 -10.47 -11.85 1.84
CA VAL A 83 -9.51 -12.46 0.91
C VAL A 83 -9.94 -12.28 -0.55
N GLU A 84 -11.21 -12.54 -0.89
CA GLU A 84 -11.77 -12.34 -2.24
C GLU A 84 -11.76 -10.86 -2.67
N SER A 85 -11.90 -9.94 -1.72
CA SER A 85 -11.85 -8.51 -2.00
C SER A 85 -10.44 -7.94 -1.97
N THR A 86 -9.45 -8.57 -1.35
CA THR A 86 -8.11 -7.97 -1.24
C THR A 86 -7.45 -7.84 -2.62
N LYS A 87 -6.91 -6.64 -2.89
CA LYS A 87 -6.06 -6.38 -4.05
C LYS A 87 -4.63 -6.10 -3.60
N LEU A 88 -3.70 -6.38 -4.49
CA LEU A 88 -2.30 -6.02 -4.36
C LEU A 88 -2.02 -4.81 -5.23
N ALA A 89 -1.28 -3.84 -4.69
CA ALA A 89 -0.72 -2.75 -5.46
C ALA A 89 0.81 -2.82 -5.35
N ARG A 90 1.50 -2.98 -6.48
CA ARG A 90 2.96 -2.81 -6.51
C ARG A 90 3.24 -1.32 -6.72
N ALA A 91 4.07 -0.77 -5.87
CA ALA A 91 4.41 0.64 -5.88
C ALA A 91 5.93 0.84 -5.85
N ARG A 92 6.44 1.73 -6.69
CA ARG A 92 7.88 2.04 -6.78
C ARG A 92 8.22 3.16 -5.81
N ILE A 93 9.26 2.98 -5.00
CA ILE A 93 9.82 4.01 -4.13
C ILE A 93 10.44 5.11 -4.99
N MET A 94 9.97 6.34 -4.76
CA MET A 94 10.40 7.54 -5.47
C MET A 94 11.39 8.36 -4.64
N MET A 95 11.07 8.59 -3.37
CA MET A 95 11.78 9.49 -2.47
C MET A 95 11.61 9.03 -1.03
N GLU A 96 12.52 9.46 -0.15
CA GLU A 96 12.24 9.45 1.28
C GLU A 96 11.37 10.64 1.66
N VAL A 97 10.56 10.45 2.68
CA VAL A 97 9.76 11.52 3.27
C VAL A 97 10.01 11.59 4.77
N ARG A 98 10.05 12.80 5.30
CA ARG A 98 10.02 13.07 6.74
C ARG A 98 8.85 13.98 7.05
N ARG A 99 8.16 13.70 8.15
CA ARG A 99 7.11 14.57 8.67
C ARG A 99 7.72 15.58 9.64
N VAL A 100 7.68 16.84 9.28
CA VAL A 100 8.16 17.98 10.09
C VAL A 100 7.03 19.00 10.16
N ASP A 101 6.57 19.36 11.36
CA ASP A 101 5.48 20.32 11.57
C ASP A 101 4.24 20.06 10.70
N SER A 102 3.82 18.79 10.64
CA SER A 102 2.71 18.29 9.81
C SER A 102 2.90 18.39 8.28
N LYS A 103 4.05 18.87 7.80
CA LYS A 103 4.41 18.91 6.38
C LYS A 103 5.31 17.75 6.02
N LEU A 104 5.25 17.31 4.77
CA LEU A 104 6.18 16.34 4.23
C LEU A 104 7.38 17.06 3.63
N VAL A 105 8.56 16.69 4.10
CA VAL A 105 9.85 17.06 3.52
C VAL A 105 10.34 15.88 2.70
N TYR A 106 10.69 16.13 1.44
CA TYR A 106 11.08 15.10 0.49
C TYR A 106 12.60 15.06 0.31
N GLU A 107 13.18 13.88 0.42
CA GLU A 107 14.62 13.65 0.38
C GLU A 107 14.98 12.57 -0.63
N ARG A 108 16.27 12.50 -1.00
CA ARG A 108 16.77 11.39 -1.84
C ARG A 108 16.63 10.09 -1.05
N TRP A 109 16.05 9.08 -1.70
CA TRP A 109 15.98 7.75 -1.11
C TRP A 109 17.39 7.18 -0.90
N SER A 110 17.69 6.85 0.36
CA SER A 110 18.96 6.30 0.85
C SER A 110 18.95 4.77 0.93
N GLY A 111 17.82 4.14 0.60
CA GLY A 111 17.59 2.71 0.83
C GLY A 111 16.70 2.41 2.04
N TYR A 112 16.17 3.44 2.72
CA TYR A 112 15.25 3.24 3.84
C TYR A 112 13.97 2.52 3.40
N VAL A 113 13.50 1.62 4.27
CA VAL A 113 12.25 0.88 4.11
C VAL A 113 11.44 1.07 5.39
N PRO A 114 10.20 1.57 5.32
CA PRO A 114 9.35 1.74 6.50
C PRO A 114 8.96 0.39 7.10
N SER A 115 8.69 0.36 8.41
CA SER A 115 8.14 -0.84 9.05
C SER A 115 6.69 -1.09 8.63
N ARG A 116 6.15 -2.26 8.99
CA ARG A 116 4.72 -2.58 8.78
C ARG A 116 3.79 -1.70 9.63
N ASN A 117 4.30 -1.04 10.66
CA ASN A 117 3.55 -0.11 11.50
C ASN A 117 3.57 1.29 10.88
N ALA A 118 2.89 1.45 9.76
CA ALA A 118 2.91 2.67 8.97
C ALA A 118 1.53 3.29 8.78
N ASP A 119 1.51 4.61 8.64
CA ASP A 119 0.38 5.40 8.15
C ASP A 119 0.51 5.67 6.66
N PHE A 120 -0.62 5.59 5.96
CA PHE A 120 -0.70 5.78 4.52
C PHE A 120 -1.42 7.08 4.21
N ARG A 121 -0.79 7.97 3.43
CA ARG A 121 -1.37 9.25 3.04
C ARG A 121 -1.27 9.42 1.53
N ARG A 122 -2.41 9.59 0.84
CA ARG A 122 -2.41 9.99 -0.58
C ARG A 122 -1.75 11.36 -0.74
N VAL A 123 -0.93 11.50 -1.76
CA VAL A 123 -0.20 12.71 -2.12
C VAL A 123 -0.65 13.13 -3.50
N SER A 124 -0.97 14.42 -3.67
CA SER A 124 -1.44 14.91 -4.96
C SER A 124 -0.30 14.96 -5.99
N PRO A 125 -0.59 14.78 -7.29
CA PRO A 125 0.43 14.92 -8.34
C PRO A 125 1.14 16.28 -8.29
N SER A 126 0.43 17.36 -7.94
CA SER A 126 1.01 18.70 -7.83
C SER A 126 2.03 18.82 -6.69
N GLU A 127 1.80 18.16 -5.55
CA GLU A 127 2.76 18.11 -4.44
C GLU A 127 4.03 17.34 -4.83
N VAL A 128 3.89 16.22 -5.55
CA VAL A 128 5.03 15.44 -6.06
C VAL A 128 5.85 16.25 -7.07
N VAL A 129 5.20 16.91 -8.04
CA VAL A 129 5.88 17.75 -9.03
C VAL A 129 6.63 18.90 -8.36
N ARG A 130 6.04 19.55 -7.36
CA ARG A 130 6.69 20.60 -6.57
C ARG A 130 7.95 20.06 -5.87
N ALA A 131 7.82 18.93 -5.17
CA ALA A 131 8.94 18.30 -4.47
C ALA A 131 10.11 17.94 -5.42
N LEU A 132 9.80 17.39 -6.60
CA LEU A 132 10.80 17.09 -7.62
C LEU A 132 11.52 18.34 -8.16
N ARG A 133 10.78 19.44 -8.35
CA ARG A 133 11.36 20.72 -8.80
C ARG A 133 12.28 21.32 -7.74
N GLU A 134 11.83 21.40 -6.49
CA GLU A 134 12.62 21.91 -5.36
C GLU A 134 13.91 21.10 -5.18
N ARG A 135 13.83 19.78 -5.32
CA ARG A 135 15.00 18.91 -5.29
C ARG A 135 15.98 19.21 -6.43
N ARG A 136 15.51 19.41 -7.66
CA ARG A 136 16.38 19.72 -8.80
C ARG A 136 17.14 21.02 -8.60
N LEU A 137 16.49 22.04 -8.03
CA LEU A 137 17.13 23.31 -7.71
C LEU A 137 18.26 23.15 -6.67
N ARG A 138 18.05 22.34 -5.61
CA ARG A 138 19.07 22.08 -4.57
C ARG A 138 20.30 21.31 -5.07
N VAL A 139 20.18 20.56 -6.17
CA VAL A 139 21.32 19.83 -6.77
C VAL A 139 22.15 20.75 -7.68
N GLY A 140 21.57 21.85 -8.19
CA GLY A 140 22.28 22.80 -9.04
C GLY A 140 23.15 23.83 -8.30
N GLU A 141 23.06 23.89 -6.96
CA GLU A 141 23.83 24.81 -6.10
C GLU A 141 25.07 24.15 -5.45
N ARG A 142 25.41 22.91 -5.84
CA ARG A 142 26.62 22.19 -5.42
C ARG A 142 27.48 21.84 -6.63
#